data_AF-A0A831YHJ1-F1
#
_entry.id   AF-A0A831YHJ1-F1
#
_cell.length_a   1.000
_cell.length_b   1.000
_cell.length_c   1.000
_cell.angle_alpha   90.00
_cell.angle_beta   90.00
_cell.angle_gamma   90.00
#
_symmetry.space_group_name_H-M   'P 1'
#
loop_
_entity.id
_entity.type
_entity.pdbx_description
1 polymer ?
#
loop_
_entity_poly.entity_id
_entity_poly.type
_entity_poly.pdbx_seq_one_letter_code
_entity_poly.pdbx_strand_id
1 'polypeptide(L)'
;MSARQPTMTVPPPTVFVGALARGLAELLRARGRGVPEYRRAGGRYYVPLAQDLGRCVERVYFRMVRGGVSAAVDKTRVFQGPYIRLDNLRDPTQRFAVRDVGKAYAPGAEAEFAALVREGCEVGEGGARIALDAAALVAAAHAVTRLGPAEGVVAVADVAAMRWEDCVEVRGVKVLEMPCPYFPWGGGELPPPWRTTQFLDWRDGRVWSDQRVQGDVVVYAVPESEWAPLRVEFPPCSTLPKVKIVECGGLGYVDPRV
;
A
#
# COMPACT_ATOMS: atom_id res chain seq x y z
N MET A 1 1.77 -18.48 -14.48
CA MET A 1 1.72 -17.03 -14.16
C MET A 1 2.90 -16.72 -13.25
N SER A 2 3.73 -15.72 -13.57
CA SER A 2 4.75 -15.27 -12.63
C SER A 2 4.08 -14.57 -11.44
N ALA A 3 4.43 -14.92 -10.20
CA ALA A 3 3.93 -14.29 -8.97
C ALA A 3 4.31 -12.79 -8.80
N ARG A 4 4.78 -12.14 -9.88
CA ARG A 4 5.15 -10.73 -9.91
C ARG A 4 3.96 -9.93 -10.40
N GLN A 5 3.47 -9.03 -9.55
CA GLN A 5 2.48 -8.04 -9.96
C GLN A 5 3.08 -7.15 -11.06
N PRO A 6 2.28 -6.72 -12.05
CA PRO A 6 2.72 -5.72 -13.02
C PRO A 6 3.12 -4.43 -12.29
N THR A 7 3.98 -3.60 -12.90
CA THR A 7 4.32 -2.29 -12.34
C THR A 7 3.05 -1.45 -12.23
N MET A 8 2.67 -1.11 -11.00
CA MET A 8 1.49 -0.31 -10.71
C MET A 8 1.91 1.11 -10.32
N THR A 9 0.99 2.04 -10.54
CA THR A 9 1.08 3.44 -10.11
C THR A 9 0.61 3.66 -8.68
N VAL A 10 0.05 2.62 -8.06
CA VAL A 10 -0.30 2.58 -6.64
C VAL A 10 0.52 1.51 -5.92
N PRO A 11 0.99 1.77 -4.70
CA PRO A 11 1.73 0.79 -3.92
C PRO A 11 0.82 -0.34 -3.43
N PRO A 12 1.30 -1.59 -3.43
CA PRO A 12 0.54 -2.70 -2.85
C PRO A 12 0.39 -2.51 -1.33
N PRO A 13 -0.72 -2.97 -0.72
CA PRO A 13 -0.96 -2.87 0.73
C PRO A 13 0.19 -3.40 1.61
N THR A 14 0.87 -4.45 1.14
CA THR A 14 2.03 -5.05 1.82
C THR A 14 3.18 -4.06 2.04
N VAL A 15 3.32 -3.04 1.19
CA VAL A 15 4.33 -1.99 1.38
C VAL A 15 4.08 -1.19 2.65
N PHE A 16 2.82 -0.81 2.91
CA PHE A 16 2.48 -0.03 4.11
C PHE A 16 2.54 -0.89 5.37
N VAL A 17 2.02 -2.12 5.33
CA VAL A 17 2.11 -3.06 6.46
C VAL A 17 3.56 -3.35 6.82
N GLY A 18 4.43 -3.58 5.83
CA GLY A 18 5.86 -3.80 6.04
C GLY A 18 6.56 -2.56 6.62
N ALA A 19 6.19 -1.37 6.16
CA ALA A 19 6.73 -0.12 6.68
C ALA A 19 6.33 0.15 8.13
N LEU A 20 5.05 -0.03 8.47
CA LEU A 20 4.55 0.07 9.85
C LEU A 20 5.21 -0.95 10.77
N ALA A 21 5.35 -2.20 10.32
CA ALA A 21 6.06 -3.22 11.09
C ALA A 21 7.51 -2.82 11.38
N ARG A 22 8.20 -2.21 10.40
CA ARG A 22 9.54 -1.65 10.64
C ARG A 22 9.51 -0.53 11.67
N GLY A 23 8.55 0.39 11.59
CA GLY A 23 8.38 1.46 12.59
C GLY A 23 8.18 0.90 14.00
N LEU A 24 7.34 -0.13 14.15
CA LEU A 24 7.15 -0.84 15.42
C LEU A 24 8.44 -1.52 15.90
N ALA A 25 9.25 -2.08 14.99
CA ALA A 25 10.55 -2.66 15.35
C ALA A 25 11.51 -1.59 15.88
N GLU A 26 11.55 -0.39 15.29
CA GLU A 26 12.37 0.72 15.79
C GLU A 26 11.91 1.18 17.18
N LEU A 27 10.60 1.25 17.43
CA LEU A 27 10.08 1.56 18.77
C LEU A 27 10.52 0.53 19.81
N LEU A 28 10.45 -0.75 19.47
CA LEU A 28 10.90 -1.83 20.35
C LEU A 28 12.41 -1.74 20.61
N ARG A 29 13.22 -1.42 19.59
CA ARG A 29 14.67 -1.21 19.73
C ARG A 29 14.99 -0.01 20.61
N ALA A 30 14.27 1.11 20.44
CA ALA A 30 14.41 2.28 21.30
C ALA A 30 14.08 1.97 22.77
N ARG A 31 13.23 0.96 23.02
CA ARG A 31 12.92 0.42 24.36
C ARG A 31 13.90 -0.67 24.84
N GLY A 32 15.04 -0.84 24.15
CA GLY A 32 16.06 -1.84 24.50
C GLY A 32 15.69 -3.28 24.16
N ARG A 33 14.68 -3.52 23.32
CA ARG A 33 14.26 -4.86 22.89
C ARG A 33 14.86 -5.20 21.53
N GLY A 34 15.57 -6.32 21.46
CA GLY A 34 16.11 -6.83 20.19
C GLY A 34 15.02 -7.40 19.30
N VAL A 35 14.73 -6.74 18.18
CA VAL A 35 13.77 -7.23 17.17
C VAL A 35 14.48 -7.40 15.82
N PRO A 36 14.59 -8.64 15.32
CA PRO A 36 15.21 -8.90 14.04
C PRO A 36 14.29 -8.46 12.89
N GLU A 37 14.87 -7.83 11.85
CA GLU A 37 14.12 -7.45 10.64
C GLU A 37 13.64 -8.68 9.85
N TYR A 38 14.42 -9.75 9.89
CA TYR A 38 14.08 -11.04 9.31
C TYR A 38 14.64 -12.17 10.17
N ARG A 39 14.05 -13.34 10.07
CA ARG A 39 14.56 -14.56 10.71
C ARG A 39 14.65 -15.68 9.69
N ARG A 40 15.48 -16.67 10.00
CA ARG A 40 15.58 -17.90 9.24
C ARG A 40 15.07 -19.07 10.09
N ALA A 41 14.02 -19.75 9.65
CA ALA A 41 13.50 -20.96 10.29
C ALA A 41 13.20 -22.01 9.23
N GLY A 42 13.58 -23.27 9.47
CA GLY A 42 13.36 -24.36 8.48
C GLY A 42 14.00 -24.09 7.12
N GLY A 43 15.13 -23.37 7.09
CA GLY A 43 15.83 -22.99 5.86
C GLY A 43 15.28 -21.74 5.15
N ARG A 44 14.18 -21.15 5.62
CA ARG A 44 13.43 -20.06 4.97
C ARG A 44 13.52 -18.75 5.70
N TYR A 45 13.53 -17.65 4.96
CA TYR A 45 13.45 -16.30 5.50
C TYR A 45 12.01 -15.84 5.71
N TYR A 46 11.74 -15.17 6.82
CA TYR A 46 10.46 -14.53 7.10
C TYR A 46 10.61 -13.24 7.91
N VAL A 47 9.61 -12.37 7.82
CA VAL A 47 9.54 -11.07 8.51
C VAL A 47 8.53 -11.17 9.65
N PRO A 48 8.95 -11.55 10.88
CA PRO A 48 8.03 -11.94 11.95
C PRO A 48 7.04 -10.84 12.33
N LEU A 49 7.54 -9.62 12.52
CA LEU A 49 6.70 -8.52 12.98
C LEU A 49 5.66 -8.08 11.94
N ALA A 50 6.01 -8.15 10.66
CA ALA A 50 5.07 -7.86 9.56
C ALA A 50 4.05 -8.99 9.39
N GLN A 51 4.46 -10.24 9.62
CA GLN A 51 3.55 -11.38 9.64
C GLN A 51 2.51 -11.28 10.76
N ASP A 52 2.91 -10.89 11.96
CA ASP A 52 1.99 -10.68 13.08
C ASP A 52 1.09 -9.47 12.85
N LEU A 53 1.67 -8.33 12.44
CA LEU A 53 0.91 -7.12 12.13
C LEU A 53 -0.10 -7.37 11.00
N GLY A 54 0.28 -8.13 9.99
CA GLY A 54 -0.58 -8.45 8.86
C GLY A 54 -1.91 -9.09 9.26
N ARG A 55 -1.93 -9.89 10.34
CA ARG A 55 -3.16 -10.52 10.88
C ARG A 55 -4.05 -9.55 11.65
N CYS A 56 -3.48 -8.44 12.13
CA CYS A 56 -4.19 -7.39 12.86
C CYS A 56 -4.71 -6.27 11.95
N VAL A 57 -4.14 -6.12 10.75
CA VAL A 57 -4.58 -5.13 9.76
C VAL A 57 -5.72 -5.71 8.92
N GLU A 58 -6.91 -5.13 9.03
CA GLU A 58 -8.11 -5.59 8.35
C GLU A 58 -8.30 -4.96 6.97
N ARG A 59 -7.84 -3.72 6.81
CA ARG A 59 -7.91 -2.92 5.58
C ARG A 59 -6.69 -2.02 5.45
N VAL A 60 -6.28 -1.74 4.21
CA VAL A 60 -5.29 -0.73 3.88
C VAL A 60 -5.87 0.18 2.82
N TYR A 61 -5.64 1.48 2.97
CA TYR A 61 -6.08 2.53 2.07
C TYR A 61 -4.87 3.38 1.67
N PHE A 62 -4.93 3.93 0.46
CA PHE A 62 -3.89 4.76 -0.14
C PHE A 62 -4.58 5.72 -1.09
N ARG A 63 -4.15 6.98 -1.06
CA ARG A 63 -4.47 7.96 -2.08
C ARG A 63 -3.31 8.90 -2.33
N MET A 64 -3.27 9.41 -3.55
CA MET A 64 -2.48 10.58 -3.88
C MET A 64 -3.25 11.84 -3.47
N VAL A 65 -2.66 12.66 -2.60
CA VAL A 65 -3.20 13.96 -2.18
C VAL A 65 -2.73 15.05 -3.15
N ARG A 66 -1.45 14.98 -3.54
CA ARG A 66 -0.83 15.95 -4.46
C ARG A 66 0.22 15.27 -5.34
N GLY A 67 0.55 15.92 -6.45
CA GLY A 67 1.62 15.51 -7.35
C GLY A 67 1.15 14.48 -8.37
N GLY A 68 2.07 13.64 -8.83
CA GLY A 68 1.78 12.62 -9.85
C GLY A 68 2.69 11.42 -9.72
N VAL A 69 2.19 10.26 -10.12
CA VAL A 69 2.97 9.01 -10.20
C VAL A 69 3.04 8.54 -11.64
N SER A 70 4.24 8.14 -12.07
CA SER A 70 4.52 7.58 -13.38
C SER A 70 5.28 6.26 -13.22
N ALA A 71 4.72 5.17 -13.73
CA ALA A 71 5.36 3.87 -13.70
C ALA A 71 6.63 3.88 -14.57
N ALA A 72 7.70 3.21 -14.12
CA ALA A 72 8.95 3.19 -14.86
C ALA A 72 8.78 2.59 -16.28
N VAL A 73 7.86 1.63 -16.43
CA VAL A 73 7.53 1.00 -17.72
C VAL A 73 7.02 2.01 -18.76
N ASP A 74 6.26 3.01 -18.34
CA ASP A 74 5.72 4.05 -19.24
C ASP A 74 6.84 4.96 -19.72
N LYS A 75 7.77 5.31 -18.84
CA LYS A 75 8.97 6.09 -19.21
C LYS A 75 9.85 5.31 -20.17
N THR A 76 10.09 4.03 -19.91
CA THR A 76 10.85 3.17 -20.83
C THR A 76 10.17 3.10 -22.20
N ARG A 77 8.84 2.97 -22.24
CA ARG A 77 8.07 2.95 -23.49
C ARG A 77 8.20 4.26 -24.27
N VAL A 78 8.11 5.41 -23.59
CA VAL A 78 8.17 6.74 -24.22
C VAL A 78 9.59 7.11 -24.65
N PHE A 79 10.58 6.92 -23.79
CA PHE A 79 11.95 7.42 -24.02
C PHE A 79 12.89 6.39 -24.64
N GLN A 80 12.71 5.10 -24.38
CA GLN A 80 13.60 4.05 -24.92
C GLN A 80 12.96 3.29 -26.10
N GLY A 81 11.63 3.22 -26.16
CA GLY A 81 10.88 2.56 -27.23
C GLY A 81 11.34 2.93 -28.65
N PRO A 82 11.58 4.21 -28.97
CA PRO A 82 12.07 4.63 -30.30
C PRO A 82 13.49 4.17 -30.65
N TYR A 83 14.31 3.79 -29.65
CA TYR A 83 15.71 3.40 -29.83
C TYR A 83 15.92 1.88 -29.80
N ILE A 84 14.86 1.10 -29.55
CA ILE A 84 14.91 -0.36 -29.68
C ILE A 84 14.82 -0.71 -31.16
N ARG A 85 15.88 -1.34 -31.70
CA ARG A 85 15.89 -1.85 -33.09
C ARG A 85 14.69 -2.78 -33.30
N LEU A 86 14.01 -2.67 -34.44
CA LEU A 86 12.80 -3.45 -34.77
C LEU A 86 12.99 -4.97 -34.54
N ASP A 87 14.19 -5.48 -34.81
CA ASP A 87 14.53 -6.90 -34.62
C ASP A 87 14.52 -7.34 -33.15
N ASN A 88 14.84 -6.42 -32.23
CA ASN A 88 14.87 -6.65 -30.79
C ASN A 88 13.48 -6.50 -30.13
N LEU A 89 12.51 -5.93 -30.85
CA LEU A 89 11.14 -5.88 -30.37
C LEU A 89 10.52 -7.26 -30.25
N ARG A 90 11.08 -8.33 -30.82
CA ARG A 90 10.54 -9.69 -30.66
C ARG A 90 11.10 -10.44 -29.44
N ASP A 91 12.18 -9.96 -28.84
CA ASP A 91 12.81 -10.57 -27.66
C ASP A 91 12.37 -9.87 -26.36
N PRO A 92 11.53 -10.50 -25.52
CA PRO A 92 11.05 -9.91 -24.26
C PRO A 92 12.15 -9.57 -23.26
N THR A 93 13.32 -10.22 -23.35
CA THR A 93 14.47 -9.96 -22.46
C THR A 93 15.20 -8.67 -22.82
N GLN A 94 15.10 -8.24 -24.08
CA GLN A 94 15.72 -7.03 -24.62
C GLN A 94 14.78 -5.82 -24.55
N ARG A 95 13.46 -6.04 -24.46
CA ARG A 95 12.46 -4.96 -24.34
C ARG A 95 12.62 -4.13 -23.06
N PHE A 96 13.30 -4.65 -22.03
CA PHE A 96 13.41 -4.04 -20.71
C PHE A 96 14.74 -4.37 -20.01
N ALA A 97 15.87 -4.03 -20.64
CA ALA A 97 17.20 -4.25 -20.06
C ALA A 97 17.50 -3.42 -18.78
N VAL A 98 16.53 -2.70 -18.20
CA VAL A 98 16.68 -1.97 -16.94
C VAL A 98 15.82 -2.63 -15.86
N ARG A 99 16.47 -3.00 -14.76
CA ARG A 99 15.94 -3.70 -13.57
C ARG A 99 14.92 -2.85 -12.75
N ASP A 100 14.02 -2.11 -13.40
CA ASP A 100 13.06 -1.19 -12.77
C ASP A 100 11.65 -1.79 -12.64
N VAL A 101 11.53 -3.11 -12.54
CA VAL A 101 10.24 -3.80 -12.37
C VAL A 101 9.62 -3.39 -11.03
N GLY A 102 8.36 -2.92 -11.05
CA GLY A 102 7.65 -2.47 -9.85
C GLY A 102 8.05 -1.06 -9.37
N LYS A 103 8.91 -0.34 -10.10
CA LYS A 103 9.32 1.02 -9.76
C LYS A 103 8.35 2.06 -10.33
N ALA A 104 8.01 3.05 -9.52
CA ALA A 104 7.27 4.22 -9.93
C ALA A 104 8.00 5.49 -9.48
N TYR A 105 7.89 6.55 -10.27
CA TYR A 105 8.45 7.86 -9.97
C TYR A 105 7.33 8.78 -9.54
N ALA A 106 7.50 9.44 -8.39
CA ALA A 106 6.46 10.25 -7.77
C ALA A 106 6.97 11.67 -7.45
N PRO A 107 7.29 12.51 -8.46
CA PRO A 107 7.82 13.85 -8.24
C PRO A 107 6.79 14.77 -7.57
N GLY A 108 7.18 15.40 -6.46
CA GLY A 108 6.30 16.30 -5.70
C GLY A 108 5.03 15.60 -5.18
N ALA A 109 5.09 14.27 -5.03
CA ALA A 109 3.98 13.48 -4.55
C ALA A 109 3.79 13.64 -3.04
N GLU A 110 2.57 13.98 -2.66
CA GLU A 110 2.09 13.82 -1.29
C GLU A 110 1.01 12.75 -1.34
N ALA A 111 1.10 11.76 -0.46
CA ALA A 111 0.20 10.65 -0.43
C ALA A 111 -0.17 10.32 1.01
N GLU A 112 -1.35 9.75 1.17
CA GLU A 112 -1.85 9.28 2.43
C GLU A 112 -1.94 7.76 2.40
N PHE A 113 -1.51 7.13 3.49
CA PHE A 113 -1.75 5.73 3.78
C PHE A 113 -2.56 5.64 5.06
N ALA A 114 -3.57 4.76 5.07
CA ALA A 114 -4.31 4.44 6.27
C ALA A 114 -4.46 2.92 6.41
N ALA A 115 -4.56 2.43 7.63
CA ALA A 115 -4.85 1.03 7.92
C ALA A 115 -5.93 0.95 9.00
N LEU A 116 -6.89 0.05 8.79
CA LEU A 116 -7.82 -0.34 9.86
C LEU A 116 -7.16 -1.47 10.64
N VAL A 117 -6.82 -1.19 11.90
CA VAL A 117 -6.17 -2.13 12.81
C VAL A 117 -7.19 -2.60 13.85
N ARG A 118 -7.27 -3.91 14.05
CA ARG A 118 -8.16 -4.49 15.07
C ARG A 118 -7.76 -4.03 16.47
N GLU A 119 -8.72 -3.55 17.23
CA GLU A 119 -8.52 -3.16 18.64
C GLU A 119 -8.10 -4.36 19.51
N GLY A 120 -7.24 -4.11 20.49
CA GLY A 120 -6.72 -5.15 21.39
C GLY A 120 -5.67 -6.09 20.78
N CYS A 121 -5.22 -5.82 19.55
CA CYS A 121 -4.13 -6.58 18.94
C CYS A 121 -2.78 -6.30 19.61
N GLU A 122 -1.97 -7.35 19.73
CA GLU A 122 -0.56 -7.26 20.11
C GLU A 122 0.30 -7.97 19.05
N VAL A 123 1.51 -7.46 18.83
CA VAL A 123 2.46 -8.05 17.87
C VAL A 123 3.83 -8.25 18.50
N GLY A 124 4.60 -9.17 17.94
CA GLY A 124 5.92 -9.51 18.45
C GLY A 124 5.92 -10.72 19.39
N GLU A 125 7.10 -11.07 19.88
CA GLU A 125 7.33 -12.35 20.57
C GLU A 125 8.09 -12.18 21.87
N GLY A 126 7.79 -13.04 22.85
CA GLY A 126 8.45 -13.07 24.14
C GLY A 126 8.43 -11.71 24.85
N GLY A 127 9.61 -11.24 25.29
CA GLY A 127 9.77 -9.93 25.94
C GLY A 127 9.74 -8.72 24.99
N ALA A 128 9.52 -8.93 23.68
CA ALA A 128 9.46 -7.89 22.66
C ALA A 128 8.06 -7.81 22.02
N ARG A 129 7.03 -7.78 22.88
CA ARG A 129 5.64 -7.55 22.48
C ARG A 129 5.27 -6.08 22.61
N ILE A 130 4.39 -5.62 21.72
CA ILE A 130 3.83 -4.27 21.74
C ILE A 130 2.34 -4.34 21.42
N ALA A 131 1.53 -3.71 22.28
CA ALA A 131 0.12 -3.48 21.99
C ALA A 131 -0.03 -2.46 20.87
N LEU A 132 -0.96 -2.71 19.95
CA LEU A 132 -1.27 -1.80 18.84
C LEU A 132 -2.25 -0.71 19.29
N ASP A 133 -1.89 0.02 20.36
CA ASP A 133 -2.64 1.18 20.79
C ASP A 133 -2.35 2.41 19.90
N ALA A 134 -3.15 3.47 20.07
CA ALA A 134 -3.02 4.70 19.28
C ALA A 134 -1.60 5.30 19.36
N ALA A 135 -0.98 5.28 20.55
CA ALA A 135 0.35 5.86 20.74
C ALA A 135 1.44 5.06 20.01
N ALA A 136 1.39 3.73 20.08
CA ALA A 136 2.29 2.84 19.38
C ALA A 136 2.14 2.96 17.86
N LEU A 137 0.91 3.00 17.35
CA LEU A 137 0.62 3.15 15.92
C LEU A 137 1.07 4.52 15.39
N VAL A 138 0.80 5.60 16.11
CA VAL A 138 1.26 6.96 15.74
C VAL A 138 2.78 7.03 15.72
N ALA A 139 3.43 6.55 16.77
CA ALA A 139 4.89 6.58 16.86
C ALA A 139 5.54 5.68 15.78
N ALA A 140 4.93 4.53 15.45
CA ALA A 140 5.42 3.64 14.41
C ALA A 140 5.27 4.26 13.02
N ALA A 141 4.14 4.90 12.75
CA ALA A 141 3.91 5.62 11.50
C ALA A 141 4.90 6.79 11.35
N HIS A 142 5.17 7.56 12.41
CA HIS A 142 6.21 8.60 12.38
C HIS A 142 7.62 8.06 12.11
N ALA A 143 7.91 6.83 12.55
CA ALA A 143 9.21 6.18 12.32
C ALA A 143 9.38 5.62 10.89
N VAL A 144 8.37 5.73 10.02
CA VAL A 144 8.46 5.28 8.63
C VAL A 144 9.35 6.22 7.82
N THR A 145 10.54 5.74 7.44
CA THR A 145 11.49 6.50 6.60
C THR A 145 11.57 6.00 5.15
N ARG A 146 10.96 4.85 4.85
CA ARG A 146 10.94 4.26 3.51
C ARG A 146 9.69 3.45 3.25
N LEU A 147 9.26 3.42 1.99
CA LEU A 147 8.20 2.58 1.47
C LEU A 147 8.76 1.68 0.36
N GLY A 148 8.72 0.36 0.55
CA GLY A 148 9.26 -0.60 -0.39
C GLY A 148 10.79 -0.69 -0.30
N PRO A 149 11.53 -0.57 -1.43
CA PRO A 149 12.98 -0.75 -1.45
C PRO A 149 13.72 0.43 -0.79
N ALA A 150 15.05 0.31 -0.63
CA ALA A 150 15.85 1.27 0.14
C ALA A 150 15.85 2.69 -0.46
N GLU A 151 15.69 2.80 -1.77
CA GLU A 151 15.58 4.04 -2.53
C GLU A 151 14.19 4.72 -2.42
N GLY A 152 13.17 4.02 -1.89
CA GLY A 152 11.82 4.54 -1.69
C GLY A 152 11.70 5.42 -0.45
N VAL A 153 12.57 6.40 -0.30
CA VAL A 153 12.65 7.27 0.88
C VAL A 153 11.42 8.16 0.97
N VAL A 154 10.86 8.28 2.17
CA VAL A 154 9.72 9.16 2.47
C VAL A 154 9.97 9.99 3.72
N ALA A 155 9.27 11.12 3.80
CA ALA A 155 9.19 11.94 4.99
C ALA A 155 7.72 12.02 5.44
N VAL A 156 7.45 11.69 6.69
CA VAL A 156 6.11 11.70 7.25
C VAL A 156 5.75 13.13 7.64
N ALA A 157 4.71 13.68 7.01
CA ALA A 157 4.25 15.05 7.27
C ALA A 157 3.27 15.12 8.45
N ASP A 158 2.34 14.17 8.54
CA ASP A 158 1.31 14.12 9.56
C ASP A 158 0.91 12.66 9.87
N VAL A 159 0.45 12.41 11.09
CA VAL A 159 0.00 11.10 11.57
C VAL A 159 -1.11 11.27 12.59
N ALA A 160 -2.20 10.54 12.39
CA ALA A 160 -3.28 10.42 13.36
C ALA A 160 -3.69 8.96 13.54
N ALA A 161 -4.12 8.62 14.75
CA ALA A 161 -4.86 7.40 15.04
C ALA A 161 -6.19 7.80 15.67
N MET A 162 -7.27 7.17 15.22
CA MET A 162 -8.63 7.42 15.68
C MET A 162 -9.40 6.10 15.73
N ARG A 163 -10.40 6.01 16.60
CA ARG A 163 -11.27 4.83 16.65
C ARG A 163 -12.27 4.93 15.50
N TRP A 164 -12.51 3.81 14.81
CA TRP A 164 -13.45 3.78 13.70
C TRP A 164 -14.88 4.16 14.12
N GLU A 165 -15.24 3.90 15.38
CA GLU A 165 -16.52 4.27 15.99
C GLU A 165 -16.73 5.80 16.03
N ASP A 166 -15.65 6.58 16.05
CA ASP A 166 -15.70 8.05 16.06
C ASP A 166 -15.89 8.63 14.65
N CYS A 167 -15.79 7.79 13.61
CA CYS A 167 -15.99 8.21 12.23
C CYS A 167 -17.48 8.28 11.88
N VAL A 168 -17.87 9.33 11.16
CA VAL A 168 -19.27 9.61 10.85
C VAL A 168 -19.57 9.36 9.38
N GLU A 169 -20.79 8.94 9.06
CA GLU A 169 -21.21 8.84 7.65
C GLU A 169 -21.13 10.21 6.97
N VAL A 170 -20.52 10.25 5.78
CA VAL A 170 -20.27 11.52 5.09
C VAL A 170 -21.59 12.17 4.68
N ARG A 171 -21.82 13.38 5.19
CA ARG A 171 -22.93 14.25 4.78
C ARG A 171 -22.46 15.50 4.04
N GLY A 172 -21.17 15.82 4.09
CA GLY A 172 -20.59 17.04 3.52
C GLY A 172 -20.04 16.85 2.09
N VAL A 173 -20.41 17.76 1.19
CA VAL A 173 -19.91 17.79 -0.20
C VAL A 173 -18.39 17.87 -0.26
N LYS A 174 -17.75 18.62 0.65
CA LYS A 174 -16.29 18.81 0.67
C LYS A 174 -15.52 17.50 0.75
N VAL A 175 -15.96 16.54 1.57
CA VAL A 175 -15.28 15.25 1.75
C VAL A 175 -15.51 14.34 0.56
N LEU A 176 -16.71 14.38 -0.04
CA LEU A 176 -17.02 13.62 -1.25
C LEU A 176 -16.21 14.06 -2.46
N GLU A 177 -15.82 15.33 -2.51
CA GLU A 177 -14.97 15.89 -3.58
C GLU A 177 -13.46 15.67 -3.34
N MET A 178 -13.06 15.08 -2.21
CA MET A 178 -11.65 14.72 -1.97
C MET A 178 -11.25 13.47 -2.77
N PRO A 179 -9.96 13.32 -3.13
CA PRO A 179 -9.45 12.10 -3.77
C PRO A 179 -9.80 10.86 -2.94
N CYS A 180 -10.49 9.91 -3.57
CA CYS A 180 -10.97 8.72 -2.88
C CYS A 180 -9.90 7.63 -2.86
N PRO A 181 -9.53 7.06 -1.71
CA PRO A 181 -8.49 6.05 -1.64
C PRO A 181 -8.89 4.76 -2.35
N TYR A 182 -7.90 3.97 -2.79
CA TYR A 182 -8.17 2.58 -3.18
C TYR A 182 -8.67 1.77 -1.97
N PHE A 183 -9.46 0.73 -2.23
CA PHE A 183 -10.09 -0.03 -1.16
C PHE A 183 -10.35 -1.49 -1.58
N PRO A 184 -10.42 -2.44 -0.63
CA PRO A 184 -10.86 -3.79 -0.93
C PRO A 184 -12.25 -3.81 -1.55
N TRP A 185 -12.43 -4.64 -2.58
CA TRP A 185 -13.69 -4.72 -3.32
C TRP A 185 -14.35 -6.09 -3.16
N GLY A 186 -15.55 -6.11 -2.57
CA GLY A 186 -16.35 -7.32 -2.33
C GLY A 186 -17.07 -7.88 -3.56
N GLY A 187 -17.15 -7.12 -4.66
CA GLY A 187 -17.76 -7.54 -5.91
C GLY A 187 -18.83 -6.58 -6.42
N GLY A 188 -19.27 -6.78 -7.66
CA GLY A 188 -20.18 -5.88 -8.37
C GLY A 188 -19.47 -4.97 -9.38
N GLU A 189 -20.26 -4.20 -10.12
CA GLU A 189 -19.76 -3.30 -11.15
C GLU A 189 -19.21 -2.01 -10.54
N LEU A 190 -18.00 -1.66 -10.93
CA LEU A 190 -17.37 -0.38 -10.58
C LEU A 190 -17.66 0.66 -11.69
N PRO A 191 -18.10 1.88 -11.33
CA PRO A 191 -18.26 2.95 -12.30
C PRO A 191 -16.88 3.41 -12.81
N PRO A 192 -16.77 3.91 -14.05
CA PRO A 192 -15.56 4.59 -14.49
C PRO A 192 -15.20 5.75 -13.55
N PRO A 193 -13.91 6.02 -13.28
CA PRO A 193 -12.72 5.37 -13.83
C PRO A 193 -12.20 4.20 -12.98
N TRP A 194 -13.03 3.58 -12.14
CA TRP A 194 -12.57 2.53 -11.22
C TRP A 194 -12.46 1.16 -11.89
N ARG A 195 -11.42 0.41 -11.50
CA ARG A 195 -11.14 -0.96 -11.95
C ARG A 195 -10.75 -1.84 -10.79
N THR A 196 -10.84 -3.15 -11.00
CA THR A 196 -10.32 -4.12 -10.04
C THR A 196 -8.86 -4.46 -10.35
N THR A 197 -8.06 -4.60 -9.30
CA THR A 197 -6.73 -5.20 -9.36
C THR A 197 -6.57 -6.20 -8.22
N GLN A 198 -5.63 -7.13 -8.37
CA GLN A 198 -5.35 -8.16 -7.35
C GLN A 198 -4.03 -7.87 -6.66
N PHE A 199 -4.08 -7.78 -5.33
CA PHE A 199 -2.90 -7.65 -4.47
C PHE A 199 -2.64 -8.93 -3.68
N LEU A 200 -1.38 -9.18 -3.33
CA LEU A 200 -1.06 -10.20 -2.34
C LEU A 200 -1.76 -9.87 -1.03
N ASP A 201 -2.43 -10.85 -0.45
CA ASP A 201 -3.12 -10.71 0.81
C ASP A 201 -2.09 -10.66 1.96
N TRP A 202 -1.89 -9.48 2.53
CA TRP A 202 -0.94 -9.27 3.63
C TRP A 202 -1.32 -10.02 4.91
N ARG A 203 -2.55 -10.51 5.02
CA ARG A 203 -3.01 -11.32 6.16
C ARG A 203 -2.48 -12.76 6.08
N ASP A 204 -2.14 -13.22 4.88
CA ASP A 204 -1.51 -14.51 4.67
C ASP A 204 -0.03 -14.45 5.08
N GLY A 205 0.32 -15.22 6.12
CA GLY A 205 1.68 -15.30 6.64
C GLY A 205 2.72 -15.72 5.59
N ARG A 206 2.32 -16.45 4.54
CA ARG A 206 3.21 -16.87 3.44
C ARG A 206 3.77 -15.68 2.66
N VAL A 207 3.02 -14.57 2.56
CA VAL A 207 3.44 -13.34 1.87
C VAL A 207 4.67 -12.70 2.52
N TRP A 208 4.85 -12.93 3.82
CA TRP A 208 5.98 -12.41 4.61
C TRP A 208 7.16 -13.36 4.66
N SER A 209 7.16 -14.40 3.82
CA SER A 209 8.23 -15.37 3.70
C SER A 209 8.86 -15.38 2.30
N ASP A 210 9.99 -16.05 2.14
CA ASP A 210 10.62 -16.30 0.84
C ASP A 210 9.86 -17.30 -0.06
N GLN A 211 8.73 -17.86 0.40
CA GLN A 211 7.82 -18.69 -0.41
C GLN A 211 7.00 -17.90 -1.44
N ARG A 212 7.56 -16.82 -2.02
CA ARG A 212 6.90 -15.77 -2.85
C ARG A 212 6.17 -16.22 -4.13
N VAL A 213 5.68 -17.45 -4.20
CA VAL A 213 5.19 -18.08 -5.43
C VAL A 213 3.67 -18.28 -5.44
N GLN A 214 2.99 -18.39 -4.29
CA GLN A 214 1.53 -18.64 -4.24
C GLN A 214 0.89 -18.15 -2.92
N GLY A 215 0.90 -16.83 -2.68
CA GLY A 215 0.08 -16.24 -1.61
C GLY A 215 -1.35 -16.02 -2.08
N ASP A 216 -2.31 -16.01 -1.15
CA ASP A 216 -3.68 -15.62 -1.48
C ASP A 216 -3.71 -14.17 -1.99
N VAL A 217 -4.72 -13.83 -2.78
CA VAL A 217 -4.90 -12.48 -3.33
C VAL A 217 -6.18 -11.85 -2.83
N VAL A 218 -6.16 -10.53 -2.69
CA VAL A 218 -7.30 -9.70 -2.36
C VAL A 218 -7.57 -8.74 -3.51
N VAL A 219 -8.85 -8.62 -3.88
CA VAL A 219 -9.29 -7.72 -4.95
C VAL A 219 -9.48 -6.33 -4.38
N TYR A 220 -8.96 -5.33 -5.09
CA TYR A 220 -9.06 -3.92 -4.75
C TYR A 220 -9.68 -3.14 -5.90
N ALA A 221 -10.55 -2.19 -5.57
CA ALA A 221 -10.95 -1.12 -6.47
C ALA A 221 -9.85 -0.05 -6.48
N VAL A 222 -9.28 0.19 -7.67
CA VAL A 222 -8.23 1.19 -7.91
C VAL A 222 -8.68 2.15 -9.00
N PRO A 223 -8.28 3.42 -8.92
CA PRO A 223 -8.55 4.34 -10.01
C PRO A 223 -7.67 4.00 -11.22
N GLU A 224 -8.30 3.82 -12.37
CA GLU A 224 -7.65 3.78 -13.66
C GLU A 224 -7.54 5.22 -14.15
N SER A 225 -6.40 5.89 -13.93
CA SER A 225 -6.11 7.05 -14.77
C SER A 225 -5.97 6.51 -16.18
N GLU A 226 -6.84 6.91 -17.11
CA GLU A 226 -6.70 6.60 -18.53
C GLU A 226 -5.29 7.00 -18.98
N TRP A 227 -4.34 6.06 -18.96
CA TRP A 227 -3.03 6.11 -19.62
C TRP A 227 -2.47 7.51 -19.87
N ALA A 228 -2.45 8.37 -18.84
CA ALA A 228 -1.70 9.60 -18.88
C ALA A 228 -0.30 9.14 -18.48
N PRO A 229 0.67 9.02 -19.41
CA PRO A 229 1.96 8.36 -19.20
C PRO A 229 2.82 8.96 -18.05
N LEU A 230 2.31 9.98 -17.36
CA LEU A 230 3.04 10.81 -16.43
C LEU A 230 2.29 11.10 -15.11
N ARG A 231 0.99 10.77 -14.96
CA ARG A 231 0.24 11.18 -13.76
C ARG A 231 -1.03 10.36 -13.48
N VAL A 232 -1.08 9.74 -12.30
CA VAL A 232 -2.32 9.22 -11.72
C VAL A 232 -2.96 10.27 -10.83
N GLU A 233 -4.20 10.64 -11.16
CA GLU A 233 -5.06 11.46 -10.32
C GLU A 233 -6.14 10.57 -9.71
N PHE A 234 -6.32 10.67 -8.40
CA PHE A 234 -7.32 9.89 -7.68
C PHE A 234 -8.68 10.60 -7.83
N PRO A 235 -9.71 9.96 -8.40
CA PRO A 235 -11.02 10.56 -8.60
C PRO A 235 -11.70 10.83 -7.25
N PRO A 236 -12.65 11.78 -7.20
CA PRO A 236 -13.35 12.09 -5.97
C PRO A 236 -14.25 10.94 -5.51
N CYS A 237 -14.50 10.82 -4.21
CA CYS A 237 -15.39 9.78 -3.67
C CYS A 237 -16.83 9.89 -4.18
N SER A 238 -17.26 11.06 -4.64
CA SER A 238 -18.55 11.26 -5.32
C SER A 238 -18.73 10.39 -6.58
N THR A 239 -17.64 9.90 -7.18
CA THR A 239 -17.69 8.95 -8.31
C THR A 239 -18.15 7.54 -7.93
N LEU A 240 -18.29 7.23 -6.63
CA LEU A 240 -18.73 5.94 -6.12
C LEU A 240 -20.12 6.04 -5.42
N PRO A 241 -21.20 6.41 -6.14
CA PRO A 241 -22.48 6.78 -5.52
C PRO A 241 -23.21 5.63 -4.79
N LYS A 242 -22.80 4.39 -5.02
CA LYS A 242 -23.38 3.19 -4.39
C LYS A 242 -22.53 2.65 -3.23
N VAL A 243 -21.38 3.27 -2.96
CA VAL A 243 -20.44 2.84 -1.93
C VAL A 243 -20.59 3.79 -0.75
N LYS A 244 -20.76 3.22 0.45
CA LYS A 244 -20.86 4.03 1.66
C LYS A 244 -19.50 4.63 2.00
N ILE A 245 -19.45 5.95 2.12
CA ILE A 245 -18.26 6.71 2.52
C ILE A 245 -18.43 7.15 3.98
N VAL A 246 -17.35 7.05 4.75
CA VAL A 246 -17.26 7.47 6.14
C VAL A 246 -16.16 8.53 6.27
N GLU A 247 -16.42 9.59 7.02
CA GLU A 247 -15.47 10.65 7.36
C GLU A 247 -14.76 10.32 8.68
N CYS A 248 -13.44 10.26 8.61
CA CYS A 248 -12.54 10.04 9.72
C CYS A 248 -11.52 11.19 9.72
N GLY A 249 -11.52 12.05 10.73
CA GLY A 249 -10.53 13.15 10.83
C GLY A 249 -10.54 14.14 9.64
N GLY A 250 -11.71 14.40 9.05
CA GLY A 250 -11.84 15.30 7.89
C GLY A 250 -11.57 14.64 6.53
N LEU A 251 -11.44 13.30 6.50
CA LEU A 251 -11.02 12.52 5.35
C LEU A 251 -12.02 11.41 5.04
N GLY A 252 -12.35 11.21 3.76
CA GLY A 252 -13.29 10.19 3.31
C GLY A 252 -12.64 8.83 3.06
N TYR A 253 -13.24 7.77 3.61
CA TYR A 253 -12.87 6.37 3.42
C TYR A 253 -14.08 5.52 3.04
N VAL A 254 -13.86 4.47 2.26
CA VAL A 254 -14.92 3.48 2.00
C VAL A 254 -15.15 2.62 3.25
N ASP A 255 -16.42 2.46 3.63
CA ASP A 255 -16.83 1.62 4.76
C ASP A 255 -16.28 0.19 4.56
N PRO A 256 -15.61 -0.40 5.57
CA PRO A 256 -14.96 -1.70 5.45
C PRO A 256 -15.92 -2.87 5.23
N ARG A 257 -17.24 -2.66 5.37
CA ARG A 257 -18.30 -3.67 5.19
C ARG A 257 -18.74 -3.87 3.73
N VAL A 258 -18.19 -3.08 2.80
CA VAL A 258 -18.41 -3.19 1.35
C VAL A 258 -17.68 -4.40 0.78
#